data_AF-A0A5E4D810-F1
#
_entry.id   AF-A0A5E4D810-F1
#
_cell.length_a   1.000
_cell.length_b   1.000
_cell.length_c   1.000
_cell.angle_alpha   90.00
_cell.angle_beta   90.00
_cell.angle_gamma   90.00
#
_symmetry.space_group_name_H-M   'P 1'
#
loop_
_entity.id
_entity.type
_entity.pdbx_description
1 polymer ?
#
loop_
_entity_poly.entity_id
_entity_poly.type
_entity_poly.pdbx_seq_one_letter_code
_entity_poly.pdbx_strand_id
1 'polypeptide(L)' 'SDVADFDGRSSLLYRFNQKLMSTLKDVISLKFKSMQGDGVLFHGEGQRGDHITLELQKGRLALYLNL' A
#
# COMPACT_ATOMS: atom_id res chain seq x y z
N SER A 1 -1.33 17.16 8.18
CA SER A 1 -1.06 15.99 7.35
C SER A 1 -0.92 16.47 5.94
N ASP A 2 0.16 16.09 5.26
CA ASP A 2 0.29 16.36 3.84
C ASP A 2 -0.62 15.40 3.06
N VAL A 3 -1.24 15.90 2.01
CA VAL A 3 -2.16 15.14 1.15
C VAL A 3 -1.57 15.14 -0.26
N ALA A 4 -1.56 13.98 -0.89
CA ALA A 4 -1.18 13.82 -2.28
C ALA A 4 -2.41 13.40 -3.08
N ASP A 5 -2.59 13.99 -4.26
CA ASP A 5 -3.63 13.63 -5.20
C ASP A 5 -3.09 12.66 -6.26
N PHE A 6 -3.87 11.61 -6.55
CA PHE A 6 -3.54 10.60 -7.53
C PHE A 6 -4.62 10.54 -8.62
N ASP A 7 -4.20 10.59 -9.89
CA ASP A 7 -5.08 10.66 -11.06
C ASP A 7 -5.32 9.29 -11.71
N GLY A 8 -4.85 8.21 -11.08
CA GLY A 8 -4.85 6.85 -11.62
C GLY A 8 -3.65 6.53 -12.53
N ARG A 9 -2.76 7.51 -12.78
CA ARG A 9 -1.50 7.32 -13.51
C ARG A 9 -0.28 7.69 -12.66
N SER A 10 -0.47 8.44 -11.58
CA SER A 10 0.57 8.76 -10.60
C SER A 10 0.64 7.75 -9.45
N SER A 11 1.83 7.62 -8.86
CA SER A 11 2.09 6.77 -7.68
C SER A 11 3.23 7.35 -6.85
N LEU A 12 3.18 7.18 -5.54
CA LEU A 12 4.30 7.47 -4.64
C LEU A 12 5.11 6.20 -4.44
N LEU A 13 6.38 6.21 -4.88
CA LEU A 13 7.29 5.09 -4.72
C LEU A 13 8.28 5.36 -3.59
N TYR A 14 8.37 4.44 -2.65
CA TYR A 14 9.36 4.49 -1.58
C TYR A 14 10.09 3.15 -1.48
N ARG A 15 11.42 3.21 -1.48
CA ARG A 15 12.28 2.04 -1.29
C ARG A 15 13.09 2.26 -0.03
N PHE A 16 12.94 1.37 0.94
CA PHE A 16 13.76 1.36 2.14
C PHE A 16 15.23 1.20 1.76
N ASN A 17 16.08 2.15 2.19
CA ASN A 17 17.51 2.16 1.85
C ASN A 17 18.37 1.32 2.82
N GLN A 18 17.74 0.62 3.77
CA GLN A 18 18.40 -0.15 4.81
C GLN A 18 18.22 -1.65 4.61
N LYS A 19 19.36 -2.34 4.53
CA LYS A 19 19.53 -3.77 4.35
C LYS A 19 18.99 -4.50 5.59
N LEU A 20 18.02 -5.40 5.42
CA LEU A 20 17.53 -6.37 6.42
C LEU A 20 17.01 -5.75 7.72
N MET A 21 15.87 -5.06 7.68
CA MET A 21 15.07 -4.82 8.89
C MET A 21 14.19 -6.05 9.13
N SER A 22 14.54 -6.88 10.12
CA SER A 22 13.57 -7.76 10.75
C SER A 22 12.79 -6.92 11.75
N THR A 23 11.59 -6.49 11.39
CA THR A 23 10.72 -5.76 12.31
C THR A 23 10.00 -6.77 13.21
N LEU A 24 9.84 -6.44 14.49
CA LEU A 24 8.95 -7.21 15.39
C LEU A 24 7.47 -6.94 15.08
N LYS A 25 7.19 -5.77 14.48
CA LYS A 25 5.86 -5.31 14.11
C LYS A 25 5.98 -4.19 13.07
N ASP A 26 5.19 -4.30 12.01
CA ASP A 26 4.96 -3.22 11.06
C ASP A 26 3.59 -2.58 11.28
N VAL A 27 3.50 -1.26 11.10
CA VAL A 27 2.25 -0.51 11.19
C VAL A 27 2.11 0.36 9.95
N ILE A 28 1.04 0.13 9.20
CA ILE A 28 0.64 0.95 8.05
C ILE A 28 -0.65 1.66 8.44
N SER A 29 -0.70 2.97 8.24
CA SER A 29 -1.87 3.80 8.53
C SER A 29 -2.06 4.80 7.42
N LEU A 30 -3.24 4.80 6.81
CA LEU A 30 -3.59 5.70 5.71
C LEU A 30 -5.04 6.18 5.83
N LYS A 31 -5.29 7.37 5.31
CA LYS A 31 -6.63 7.91 5.09
C LYS A 31 -6.73 8.22 3.60
N PHE A 32 -7.79 7.75 2.96
CA PHE A 32 -8.02 7.95 1.53
C PHE A 32 -9.45 8.43 1.28
N LYS A 33 -9.64 9.06 0.11
CA LYS A 33 -10.94 9.38 -0.46
C LYS A 33 -10.87 9.11 -1.94
N SER A 34 -11.83 8.37 -2.47
CA SER A 34 -11.92 8.07 -3.91
C SER A 34 -13.38 8.01 -4.34
N MET A 35 -13.64 8.45 -5.57
CA MET A 35 -14.90 8.18 -6.27
C MET A 35 -14.83 6.88 -7.09
N GLN A 36 -13.63 6.31 -7.27
CA GLN A 36 -13.41 5.06 -7.98
C GLN A 36 -13.69 3.88 -7.05
N GLY A 37 -14.44 2.89 -7.56
CA GLY A 37 -14.76 1.66 -6.84
C GLY A 37 -13.64 0.63 -6.85
N ASP A 38 -12.67 0.77 -7.76
CA ASP A 38 -11.57 -0.18 -7.95
C ASP A 38 -10.24 0.57 -8.02
N GLY A 39 -9.19 0.01 -7.41
CA GLY A 39 -7.83 0.56 -7.47
C GLY A 39 -6.96 0.23 -6.26
N VAL A 40 -5.65 0.19 -6.48
CA VAL A 40 -4.65 -0.07 -5.43
C VAL A 40 -4.43 1.19 -4.60
N LEU A 41 -4.52 1.05 -3.28
CA LEU A 41 -4.23 2.12 -2.31
C LEU A 41 -2.79 2.02 -1.78
N PHE A 42 -2.33 0.80 -1.56
CA PHE A 42 -0.99 0.52 -1.05
C PHE A 42 -0.53 -0.85 -1.53
N HIS A 43 0.73 -0.93 -1.94
CA HIS A 43 1.39 -2.18 -2.27
C HIS A 43 2.80 -2.14 -1.70
N GLY A 44 3.17 -3.20 -0.97
CA GLY A 44 4.49 -3.38 -0.40
C GLY A 44 5.02 -4.76 -0.72
N GLU A 45 6.28 -4.82 -1.16
CA GLU A 45 7.01 -6.06 -1.44
C GLU A 45 8.12 -6.26 -0.41
N GLY A 46 8.21 -7.47 0.13
CA GLY A 46 9.29 -7.95 0.97
C GLY A 46 10.41 -8.62 0.16
N GLN A 47 11.45 -9.10 0.86
CA GLN A 47 12.64 -9.66 0.20
C GLN A 47 12.44 -11.09 -0.36
N ARG A 48 11.40 -11.80 0.06
CA ARG A 48 11.21 -13.24 -0.22
C ARG A 48 9.94 -13.57 -1.01
N GLY A 49 9.36 -12.57 -1.69
CA GLY A 49 8.05 -12.70 -2.36
C GLY A 49 6.86 -12.43 -1.45
N ASP A 50 7.14 -12.16 -0.16
CA ASP A 50 6.21 -11.61 0.80
C ASP A 50 5.64 -10.31 0.22
N HIS A 51 4.34 -10.13 0.34
CA HIS A 51 3.71 -8.91 -0.11
C HIS A 51 2.46 -8.60 0.69
N ILE A 52 2.14 -7.33 0.71
CA ILE A 52 0.89 -6.80 1.23
C ILE A 52 0.29 -5.88 0.18
N THR A 53 -0.98 -6.10 -0.14
CA THR A 53 -1.74 -5.21 -1.02
C THR A 53 -3.03 -4.81 -0.35
N LEU A 54 -3.28 -3.51 -0.30
CA LEU A 54 -4.56 -2.93 0.11
C LEU A 54 -5.19 -2.24 -1.10
N GLU A 55 -6.40 -2.64 -1.45
CA GLU A 55 -7.10 -2.12 -2.62
C GLU A 55 -8.60 -1.96 -2.40
N LEU A 56 -9.22 -1.17 -3.27
CA LEU A 56 -10.65 -1.13 -3.42
C LEU A 56 -11.08 -2.14 -4.49
N GLN A 57 -12.13 -2.90 -4.17
CA GLN A 57 -12.83 -3.77 -5.10
C GLN A 57 -14.33 -3.51 -4.98
N LYS A 58 -14.94 -2.95 -6.03
CA LYS A 58 -16.37 -2.58 -6.06
C LYS A 58 -16.78 -1.75 -4.84
N GLY A 59 -15.93 -0.79 -4.44
CA GLY A 59 -16.15 0.12 -3.32
C GLY A 59 -15.91 -0.50 -1.93
N ARG A 60 -15.40 -1.74 -1.85
CA ARG A 60 -15.05 -2.39 -0.60
C ARG A 60 -13.53 -2.52 -0.46
N LEU A 61 -13.06 -2.48 0.77
CA LEU A 61 -11.65 -2.65 1.07
C LEU A 61 -11.28 -4.14 1.05
N ALA A 62 -10.26 -4.49 0.29
CA ALA A 62 -9.68 -5.83 0.24
C ALA A 62 -8.20 -5.78 0.68
N LEU A 63 -7.82 -6.73 1.54
CA LEU A 63 -6.45 -6.89 2.02
C LEU A 63 -5.91 -8.26 1.60
N TYR A 64 -4.79 -8.24 0.90
CA TYR A 64 -4.06 -9.43 0.48
C TYR A 64 -2.71 -9.47 1.20
N LEU A 65 -2.39 -10.62 1.78
CA LEU A 65 -1.17 -10.85 2.54
C LEU A 65 -0.54 -12.16 2.12
N ASN A 66 0.76 -12.11 1.86
CA ASN A 66 1.65 -13.25 1.71
C ASN A 66 2.90 -13.02 2.55
N LEU A 67 3.27 -13.98 3.39
CA LEU A 67 4.30 -13.86 4.44
C LEU A 67 5.22 -15.08 4.45
#